data_AF-A0A486M7B8-F1
#
_entry.id   AF-A0A486M7B8-F1
#
_cell.length_a   1.000
_cell.length_b   1.000
_cell.length_c   1.000
_cell.angle_alpha   90.00
_cell.angle_beta   90.00
_cell.angle_gamma   90.00
#
_symmetry.space_group_name_H-M   'P 1'
#
loop_
_entity.id
_entity.type
_entity.pdbx_description
1 polymer ?
#
loop_
_entity_poly.entity_id
_entity_poly.type
_entity_poly.pdbx_seq_one_letter_code
_entity_poly.pdbx_strand_id
1 'polypeptide(L)'
;MKHFFRLPETMQTMGDCGAFTYVNQDVPPYRVEDVIEFYETSRFNYGVSLDHIIFGYEKPGESFSGEVLAECRRRQDITLTLAQDFLVKSQKSCFTPFGVAHGWNKASYRQSVEALLAMGYKNITMGGMVPLKTAQILETLEEIKPLLKSDTRVHLLGIARPESFTDFIRLGVTSIDSTTPLQQAFKDRKNNYHTPEGRAYTAVRVPQFDANPSLSRKIKSGVIDQDVARLLEKDAMHALVEYDKDALSLEKVLEAVMAYERLHSGEKEAEKIRADYERTLADQPWRKCQCNICKSIGINVIIFRGAERNRRRGFHNIQVLYSRLQHTLSLRSED
;
A
#
# COMPACT_ATOMS: atom_id res chain seq x y z
N MET A 1 3.39 8.70 19.97
CA MET A 1 3.67 7.73 18.89
C MET A 1 4.88 6.83 19.13
N LYS A 2 6.12 7.37 19.19
CA LYS A 2 7.35 6.54 19.27
C LYS A 2 7.36 5.54 20.43
N HIS A 3 6.94 5.94 21.63
CA HIS A 3 6.87 5.04 22.78
C HIS A 3 5.80 3.95 22.60
N PHE A 4 4.60 4.32 22.17
CA PHE A 4 3.48 3.39 21.96
C PHE A 4 3.83 2.28 20.96
N PHE A 5 4.39 2.64 19.81
CA PHE A 5 4.80 1.69 18.77
C PHE A 5 6.22 1.14 18.96
N ARG A 6 6.94 1.55 20.00
CA ARG A 6 8.34 1.20 20.28
C ARG A 6 9.26 1.42 19.06
N LEU A 7 9.08 2.55 18.39
CA LEU A 7 9.85 2.91 17.20
C LEU A 7 11.28 3.31 17.60
N PRO A 8 12.30 3.00 16.77
CA PRO A 8 13.65 3.52 16.95
C PRO A 8 13.66 5.05 17.02
N GLU A 9 14.55 5.63 17.81
CA GLU A 9 14.63 7.10 17.96
C GLU A 9 14.89 7.82 16.63
N THR A 10 15.68 7.20 15.76
CA THR A 10 16.03 7.68 14.42
C THR A 10 14.86 7.65 13.43
N MET A 11 13.78 6.92 13.73
CA MET A 11 12.63 6.83 12.84
C MET A 11 11.82 8.13 12.88
N GLN A 12 11.64 8.73 11.71
CA GLN A 12 10.76 9.88 11.54
C GLN A 12 9.31 9.41 11.34
N THR A 13 8.37 10.23 11.80
CA THR A 13 6.94 9.91 11.75
C THR A 13 6.18 11.08 11.13
N MET A 14 5.17 10.76 10.32
CA MET A 14 4.29 11.72 9.67
C MET A 14 2.83 11.40 10.04
N GLY A 15 2.09 12.43 10.44
CA GLY A 15 0.65 12.34 10.67
C GLY A 15 -0.13 12.67 9.40
N ASP A 16 -1.17 11.88 9.12
CA ASP A 16 -2.15 12.09 8.05
C ASP A 16 -3.53 12.35 8.69
N CYS A 17 -4.34 13.23 8.09
CA CYS A 17 -5.64 13.63 8.60
C CYS A 17 -6.74 12.61 8.26
N GLY A 18 -6.40 11.59 7.46
CA GLY A 18 -7.29 10.46 7.19
C GLY A 18 -8.39 10.77 6.19
N ALA A 19 -8.11 11.62 5.19
CA ALA A 19 -9.09 12.14 4.24
C ALA A 19 -9.87 11.08 3.45
N PHE A 20 -9.31 9.87 3.31
CA PHE A 20 -10.02 8.71 2.77
C PHE A 20 -11.30 8.34 3.54
N THR A 21 -11.36 8.62 4.85
CA THR A 21 -12.48 8.22 5.72
C THR A 21 -13.71 9.11 5.58
N TYR A 22 -13.54 10.34 5.08
CA TYR A 22 -14.61 11.33 4.97
C TYR A 22 -14.79 11.90 3.55
N VAL A 23 -14.25 11.23 2.53
CA VAL A 23 -14.32 11.69 1.12
C VAL A 23 -15.75 11.90 0.57
N ASN A 24 -16.73 11.25 1.20
CA ASN A 24 -18.16 11.35 0.86
C ASN A 24 -18.91 12.42 1.68
N GLN A 25 -18.24 13.11 2.60
CA GLN A 25 -18.80 14.27 3.30
C GLN A 25 -18.71 15.51 2.41
N ASP A 26 -19.55 16.51 2.68
CA ASP A 26 -19.48 17.79 1.97
C ASP A 26 -18.23 18.59 2.38
N VAL A 27 -17.84 18.51 3.65
CA VAL A 27 -16.66 19.16 4.21
C VAL A 27 -15.93 18.19 5.15
N PRO A 28 -14.61 18.37 5.40
CA PRO A 28 -13.91 17.58 6.40
C PRO A 28 -14.58 17.73 7.78
N PRO A 29 -14.77 16.63 8.54
CA PRO A 29 -15.53 16.64 9.80
C PRO A 29 -14.70 17.14 11.00
N TYR A 30 -13.43 17.51 10.77
CA TYR A 30 -12.49 17.92 11.80
C TYR A 30 -12.17 19.40 11.66
N ARG A 31 -11.79 20.05 12.76
CA ARG A 31 -11.21 21.39 12.71
C ARG A 31 -9.70 21.30 12.54
N VAL A 32 -9.11 22.38 12.02
CA VAL A 32 -7.65 22.51 11.89
C VAL A 32 -6.95 22.35 13.24
N GLU A 33 -7.52 22.92 14.31
CA GLU A 33 -6.96 22.82 15.65
C GLU A 33 -6.94 21.39 16.18
N ASP A 34 -8.01 20.62 15.95
CA ASP A 34 -8.11 19.22 16.39
C ASP A 34 -7.00 18.35 15.76
N VAL A 35 -6.72 18.59 14.48
CA VAL A 35 -5.66 17.88 13.74
C VAL A 35 -4.28 18.28 14.25
N ILE A 36 -4.04 19.57 14.52
CA ILE A 36 -2.77 20.05 15.09
C ILE A 36 -2.56 19.45 16.49
N GLU A 37 -3.57 19.52 17.36
CA GLU A 37 -3.51 18.97 18.72
C GLU A 37 -3.23 17.47 18.69
N PHE A 38 -3.90 16.72 17.79
CA PHE A 38 -3.63 15.31 17.58
C PHE A 38 -2.17 15.07 17.19
N TYR A 39 -1.62 15.86 16.27
CA TYR A 39 -0.24 15.69 15.83
C TYR A 39 0.80 16.02 16.91
N GLU A 40 0.57 17.08 17.67
CA GLU A 40 1.43 17.51 18.78
C GLU A 40 1.42 16.51 19.93
N THR A 41 0.23 16.10 20.37
CA THR A 41 0.05 15.11 21.45
C THR A 41 0.70 13.79 21.06
N SER A 42 0.60 13.42 19.78
CA SER A 42 1.23 12.24 19.21
C SER A 42 2.75 12.38 19.03
N ARG A 43 3.28 13.61 19.05
CA ARG A 43 4.68 13.99 18.80
C ARG A 43 5.20 13.51 17.44
N PHE A 44 4.43 13.78 16.38
CA PHE A 44 4.92 13.54 15.02
C PHE A 44 6.07 14.47 14.64
N ASN A 45 6.89 14.06 13.67
CA ASN A 45 7.93 14.92 13.10
C ASN A 45 7.37 15.79 11.98
N TYR A 46 6.37 15.27 11.26
CA TYR A 46 5.69 15.96 10.15
C TYR A 46 4.18 15.83 10.29
N GLY A 47 3.43 16.84 9.85
CA GLY A 47 1.97 16.83 9.89
C GLY A 47 1.40 17.30 8.56
N VAL A 48 0.51 16.51 7.96
CA VAL A 48 -0.17 16.83 6.71
C VAL A 48 -1.41 17.68 7.02
N SER A 49 -1.55 18.81 6.32
CA SER A 49 -2.69 19.74 6.48
C SER A 49 -4.01 19.04 6.19
N LEU A 50 -5.07 19.41 6.92
CA LEU A 50 -6.41 18.91 6.66
C LEU A 50 -6.85 19.24 5.22
N ASP A 51 -7.31 18.22 4.49
CA ASP A 51 -7.66 18.33 3.08
C ASP A 51 -8.98 17.64 2.73
N HIS A 52 -9.44 17.87 1.50
CA HIS A 52 -10.60 17.19 0.93
C HIS A 52 -10.25 16.57 -0.43
N ILE A 53 -10.16 15.23 -0.47
CA ILE A 53 -9.66 14.50 -1.63
C ILE A 53 -10.46 14.73 -2.91
N ILE A 54 -9.74 14.97 -4.01
CA ILE A 54 -10.25 14.91 -5.39
C ILE A 54 -9.73 13.61 -6.02
N PHE A 55 -10.62 12.68 -6.38
CA PHE A 55 -10.25 11.44 -7.08
C PHE A 55 -10.38 11.52 -8.60
N GLY A 56 -11.18 12.45 -9.11
CA GLY A 56 -11.37 12.61 -10.54
C GLY A 56 -10.08 13.12 -11.19
N TYR A 57 -9.71 12.52 -12.33
CA TYR A 57 -8.62 13.00 -13.15
C TYR A 57 -9.00 12.87 -14.63
N GLU A 58 -8.88 13.97 -15.37
CA GLU A 58 -9.21 14.06 -16.78
C GLU A 58 -8.35 13.10 -17.61
N LYS A 59 -9.00 12.35 -18.49
CA LYS A 59 -8.32 11.47 -19.44
C LYS A 59 -8.06 12.22 -20.73
N PRO A 60 -7.14 11.73 -21.58
CA PRO A 60 -6.96 12.29 -22.93
C PRO A 60 -8.29 12.38 -23.67
N GLY A 61 -8.66 13.59 -24.10
CA GLY A 61 -9.91 13.88 -24.80
C GLY A 61 -11.14 14.09 -23.91
N GLU A 62 -10.99 13.99 -22.59
CA GLU A 62 -12.04 14.33 -21.61
C GLU A 62 -11.69 15.67 -20.94
N SER A 63 -12.70 16.49 -20.67
CA SER A 63 -12.57 17.66 -19.80
C SER A 63 -13.77 17.72 -18.88
N PHE A 64 -13.51 17.85 -17.58
CA PHE A 64 -14.57 17.97 -16.61
C PHE A 64 -15.31 19.30 -16.83
N SER A 65 -16.63 19.25 -16.70
CA SER A 65 -17.52 20.39 -16.87
C SER A 65 -18.72 20.26 -15.94
N GLY A 66 -19.53 21.32 -15.84
CA GLY A 66 -20.74 21.33 -15.01
C GLY A 66 -20.44 21.02 -13.53
N GLU A 67 -21.28 20.17 -12.94
CA GLU A 67 -21.21 19.81 -11.52
C GLU A 67 -19.90 19.13 -11.12
N VAL A 68 -19.33 18.29 -12.00
CA VAL A 68 -18.07 17.58 -11.72
C VAL A 68 -16.91 18.57 -11.54
N LEU A 69 -16.80 19.55 -12.45
CA LEU A 69 -15.78 20.58 -12.36
C LEU A 69 -16.02 21.51 -11.17
N ALA A 70 -17.29 21.87 -10.90
CA ALA A 70 -17.66 22.68 -9.75
C ALA A 70 -17.25 22.00 -8.43
N GLU A 71 -17.50 20.69 -8.30
CA GLU A 71 -17.11 19.92 -7.12
C GLU A 71 -15.59 19.80 -6.96
N CYS A 72 -14.86 19.58 -8.06
CA CYS A 72 -13.40 19.54 -8.02
C CYS A 72 -12.81 20.88 -7.55
N ARG A 73 -13.31 22.00 -8.08
CA ARG A 73 -12.90 23.35 -7.64
C ARG A 73 -13.24 23.59 -6.17
N ARG A 74 -14.47 23.28 -5.75
CA ARG A 74 -14.92 23.43 -4.36
C ARG A 74 -14.00 22.69 -3.38
N ARG A 75 -13.63 21.43 -3.68
CA ARG A 75 -12.72 20.65 -2.83
C ARG A 75 -11.30 21.19 -2.82
N GLN A 76 -10.80 21.70 -3.95
CA GLN A 76 -9.51 22.35 -4.02
C GLN A 76 -9.50 23.64 -3.19
N ASP A 77 -10.54 24.47 -3.29
CA ASP A 77 -10.69 25.71 -2.52
C ASP A 77 -10.74 25.42 -1.01
N ILE A 78 -11.50 24.41 -0.60
CA ILE A 78 -11.52 23.94 0.80
C ILE A 78 -10.12 23.51 1.23
N THR A 79 -9.44 22.68 0.45
CA THR A 79 -8.10 22.18 0.78
C THR A 79 -7.11 23.34 0.95
N LEU A 80 -7.08 24.29 0.01
CA LEU A 80 -6.16 25.42 0.06
C LEU A 80 -6.49 26.37 1.21
N THR A 81 -7.77 26.61 1.50
CA THR A 81 -8.22 27.41 2.64
C THR A 81 -7.76 26.78 3.96
N LEU A 82 -7.97 25.47 4.12
CA LEU A 82 -7.56 24.73 5.30
C LEU A 82 -6.03 24.65 5.42
N ALA A 83 -5.31 24.51 4.31
CA ALA A 83 -3.85 24.53 4.30
C ALA A 83 -3.30 25.89 4.75
N GLN A 84 -3.91 27.01 4.33
CA GLN A 84 -3.50 28.33 4.79
C GLN A 84 -3.71 28.51 6.31
N ASP A 85 -4.86 28.08 6.83
CA ASP A 85 -5.18 28.14 8.26
C ASP A 85 -4.25 27.22 9.08
N PHE A 86 -4.02 25.99 8.59
CA PHE A 86 -3.12 25.02 9.20
C PHE A 86 -1.68 25.56 9.27
N LEU A 87 -1.17 26.21 8.23
CA LEU A 87 0.18 26.77 8.23
C LEU A 87 0.33 27.85 9.31
N VAL A 88 -0.65 28.75 9.43
CA VAL A 88 -0.63 29.84 10.42
C VAL A 88 -0.72 29.29 11.83
N LYS A 89 -1.66 28.36 12.08
CA LYS A 89 -1.89 27.82 13.43
C LYS A 89 -0.79 26.87 13.90
N SER A 90 -0.09 26.19 12.99
CA SER A 90 0.99 25.25 13.32
C SER A 90 2.38 25.88 13.45
N GLN A 91 2.52 27.21 13.32
CA GLN A 91 3.83 27.88 13.36
C GLN A 91 4.66 27.59 14.63
N LYS A 92 3.99 27.32 15.76
CA LYS A 92 4.63 27.01 17.05
C LYS A 92 4.64 25.52 17.38
N SER A 93 4.14 24.68 16.47
CA SER A 93 4.01 23.25 16.71
C SER A 93 5.35 22.52 16.65
N CYS A 94 5.41 21.36 17.29
CA CYS A 94 6.62 20.54 17.35
C CYS A 94 6.90 19.74 16.07
N PHE A 95 6.04 19.84 15.06
CA PHE A 95 6.14 19.13 13.80
C PHE A 95 6.29 20.12 12.64
N THR A 96 6.86 19.64 11.53
CA THR A 96 6.96 20.43 10.29
C THR A 96 5.71 20.21 9.42
N PRO A 97 4.99 21.26 9.01
CA PRO A 97 3.75 21.13 8.26
C PRO A 97 4.02 20.81 6.77
N PHE A 98 3.16 19.96 6.21
CA PHE A 98 3.05 19.67 4.77
C PHE A 98 1.69 20.14 4.27
N GLY A 99 1.67 20.91 3.18
CA GLY A 99 0.44 21.33 2.50
C GLY A 99 0.03 20.31 1.45
N VAL A 100 -1.26 19.99 1.36
CA VAL A 100 -1.79 19.01 0.40
C VAL A 100 -2.19 19.68 -0.91
N ALA A 101 -1.57 19.26 -2.01
CA ALA A 101 -1.98 19.62 -3.35
C ALA A 101 -2.95 18.56 -3.91
N HIS A 102 -4.11 19.01 -4.38
CA HIS A 102 -5.07 18.21 -5.14
C HIS A 102 -5.34 18.85 -6.50
N GLY A 103 -5.75 18.03 -7.45
CA GLY A 103 -6.13 18.46 -8.79
C GLY A 103 -6.83 17.34 -9.54
N TRP A 104 -7.44 17.70 -10.67
CA TRP A 104 -8.14 16.79 -11.58
C TRP A 104 -7.49 16.75 -12.97
N ASN A 105 -6.38 17.45 -13.16
CA ASN A 105 -5.50 17.37 -14.31
C ASN A 105 -4.16 18.01 -13.92
N LYS A 106 -3.13 17.86 -14.75
CA LYS A 106 -1.80 18.43 -14.47
C LYS A 106 -1.82 19.96 -14.19
N ALA A 107 -2.67 20.73 -14.88
CA ALA A 107 -2.74 22.18 -14.73
C ALA A 107 -3.35 22.60 -13.38
N SER A 108 -4.41 21.94 -12.93
CA SER A 108 -5.02 22.18 -11.61
C SER A 108 -4.12 21.73 -10.45
N TYR A 109 -3.36 20.64 -10.62
CA TYR A 109 -2.30 20.29 -9.65
C TYR A 109 -1.23 21.38 -9.60
N ARG A 110 -0.78 21.87 -10.75
CA ARG A 110 0.18 22.96 -10.83
C ARG A 110 -0.30 24.20 -10.08
N GLN A 111 -1.56 24.63 -10.30
CA GLN A 111 -2.17 25.75 -9.58
C GLN A 111 -2.21 25.51 -8.06
N SER A 112 -2.54 24.29 -7.63
CA SER A 112 -2.54 23.94 -6.20
C SER A 112 -1.14 24.04 -5.59
N VAL A 113 -0.11 23.55 -6.30
CA VAL A 113 1.30 23.67 -5.88
C VAL A 113 1.76 25.13 -5.84
N GLU A 114 1.43 25.93 -6.87
CA GLU A 114 1.74 27.37 -6.90
C GLU A 114 1.13 28.10 -5.70
N ALA A 115 -0.13 27.80 -5.38
CA ALA A 115 -0.82 28.38 -4.23
C ALA A 115 -0.12 28.02 -2.91
N LEU A 116 0.20 26.73 -2.69
CA LEU A 116 0.89 26.30 -1.47
C LEU A 116 2.28 26.93 -1.31
N LEU A 117 3.05 27.03 -2.41
CA LEU A 117 4.34 27.72 -2.40
C LEU A 117 4.19 29.21 -2.08
N ALA A 118 3.16 29.87 -2.62
CA ALA A 118 2.85 31.27 -2.32
C ALA A 118 2.45 31.50 -0.86
N MET A 119 1.77 30.52 -0.22
CA MET A 119 1.47 30.55 1.22
C MET A 119 2.73 30.45 2.09
N GLY A 120 3.83 29.92 1.54
CA GLY A 120 5.10 29.72 2.24
C GLY A 120 5.40 28.26 2.62
N TYR A 121 4.63 27.29 2.12
CA TYR A 121 4.98 25.88 2.31
C TYR A 121 6.28 25.54 1.58
N LYS A 122 7.17 24.83 2.27
CA LYS A 122 8.34 24.16 1.68
C LYS A 122 8.13 22.66 1.49
N ASN A 123 7.11 22.11 2.14
CA ASN A 123 6.80 20.69 2.12
C ASN A 123 5.39 20.52 1.55
N ILE A 124 5.28 19.74 0.48
CA ILE A 124 4.05 19.56 -0.27
C ILE A 124 3.78 18.06 -0.40
N THR A 125 2.57 17.63 -0.07
CA THR A 125 2.06 16.31 -0.41
C THR A 125 1.24 16.40 -1.70
N MET A 126 1.35 15.38 -2.54
CA MET A 126 0.49 15.19 -3.71
C MET A 126 -0.62 14.21 -3.33
N GLY A 127 -1.81 14.73 -3.07
CA GLY A 127 -3.00 13.95 -2.71
C GLY A 127 -3.76 13.48 -3.95
N GLY A 128 -4.78 12.61 -3.77
CA GLY A 128 -5.70 12.24 -4.85
C GLY A 128 -5.12 11.32 -5.94
N MET A 129 -3.83 10.97 -5.86
CA MET A 129 -3.11 10.26 -6.92
C MET A 129 -3.28 8.74 -6.93
N VAL A 130 -3.79 8.13 -5.86
CA VAL A 130 -3.92 6.65 -5.73
C VAL A 130 -4.62 5.96 -6.91
N PRO A 131 -5.74 6.46 -7.48
CA PRO A 131 -6.39 5.83 -8.62
C PRO A 131 -5.66 6.06 -9.96
N LEU A 132 -4.65 6.93 -10.01
CA LEU A 132 -4.01 7.34 -11.26
C LEU A 132 -3.06 6.27 -11.79
N LYS A 133 -2.98 6.22 -13.12
CA LYS A 133 -1.94 5.44 -13.81
C LYS A 133 -0.59 6.15 -13.68
N THR A 134 0.50 5.39 -13.74
CA THR A 134 1.86 5.93 -13.68
C THR A 134 2.09 7.08 -14.65
N ALA A 135 1.62 6.97 -15.91
CA ALA A 135 1.76 8.05 -16.89
C ALA A 135 1.09 9.38 -16.46
N GLN A 136 -0.06 9.31 -15.79
CA GLN A 136 -0.78 10.49 -15.27
C GLN A 136 -0.06 11.12 -14.07
N ILE A 137 0.58 10.30 -13.24
CA ILE A 137 1.43 10.79 -12.14
C ILE A 137 2.67 11.49 -12.72
N LEU A 138 3.32 10.88 -13.71
CA LEU A 138 4.53 11.43 -14.34
C LEU A 138 4.25 12.76 -15.06
N GLU A 139 3.19 12.86 -15.87
CA GLU A 139 2.85 14.13 -16.54
C GLU A 139 2.52 15.24 -15.54
N THR A 140 1.90 14.90 -14.39
CA THR A 140 1.64 15.87 -13.32
C THR A 140 2.94 16.32 -12.65
N LEU A 141 3.83 15.37 -12.36
CA LEU A 141 5.14 15.66 -11.76
C LEU A 141 6.02 16.50 -12.70
N GLU A 142 6.00 16.23 -14.00
CA GLU A 142 6.66 17.05 -15.03
C GLU A 142 6.12 18.48 -15.05
N GLU A 143 4.80 18.65 -14.96
CA GLU A 143 4.15 19.96 -14.98
C GLU A 143 4.51 20.82 -13.76
N ILE A 144 4.70 20.22 -12.58
CA ILE A 144 5.07 20.95 -11.36
C ILE A 144 6.57 21.12 -11.18
N LYS A 145 7.41 20.30 -11.83
CA LYS A 145 8.87 20.30 -11.66
C LYS A 145 9.50 21.70 -11.77
N PRO A 146 9.12 22.59 -12.72
CA PRO A 146 9.68 23.93 -12.82
C PRO A 146 9.41 24.84 -11.62
N LEU A 147 8.45 24.50 -10.76
CA LEU A 147 8.11 25.26 -9.55
C LEU A 147 8.98 24.88 -8.35
N LEU A 148 9.56 23.68 -8.38
CA LEU A 148 10.22 23.10 -7.21
C LEU A 148 11.63 23.67 -7.06
N LYS A 149 11.92 24.23 -5.88
CA LYS A 149 13.25 24.70 -5.49
C LYS A 149 14.03 23.57 -4.83
N SER A 150 15.34 23.76 -4.63
CA SER A 150 16.21 22.79 -3.96
C SER A 150 15.79 22.47 -2.53
N ASP A 151 15.11 23.40 -1.85
CA ASP A 151 14.58 23.22 -0.50
C ASP A 151 13.10 22.79 -0.47
N THR A 152 12.48 22.57 -1.63
CA THR A 152 11.10 22.08 -1.72
C THR A 152 11.06 20.55 -1.60
N ARG A 153 10.30 20.04 -0.63
CA ARG A 153 10.11 18.61 -0.40
C ARG A 153 8.74 18.17 -0.90
N VAL A 154 8.73 17.30 -1.90
CA VAL A 154 7.50 16.70 -2.45
C VAL A 154 7.32 15.29 -1.91
N HIS A 155 6.11 14.96 -1.46
CA HIS A 155 5.72 13.64 -0.97
C HIS A 155 4.54 13.08 -1.77
N LEU A 156 4.61 11.84 -2.25
CA LEU A 156 3.47 11.19 -2.92
C LEU A 156 2.65 10.36 -1.93
N LEU A 157 1.37 10.72 -1.75
CA LEU A 157 0.49 10.02 -0.81
C LEU A 157 -0.04 8.71 -1.39
N GLY A 158 0.20 7.60 -0.69
CA GLY A 158 -0.29 6.26 -1.02
C GLY A 158 0.34 5.59 -2.25
N ILE A 159 1.37 6.19 -2.86
CA ILE A 159 2.00 5.71 -4.08
C ILE A 159 3.27 4.90 -3.78
N ALA A 160 3.28 3.64 -4.24
CA ALA A 160 4.49 2.82 -4.34
C ALA A 160 4.52 2.14 -5.72
N ARG A 161 5.33 2.70 -6.63
CA ARG A 161 5.59 2.19 -7.98
C ARG A 161 7.11 2.04 -8.18
N PRO A 162 7.70 0.93 -7.71
CA PRO A 162 9.15 0.78 -7.73
C PRO A 162 9.79 0.92 -9.12
N GLU A 163 9.07 0.51 -10.16
CA GLU A 163 9.42 0.69 -11.57
C GLU A 163 9.56 2.16 -12.00
N SER A 164 9.03 3.11 -11.22
CA SER A 164 9.04 4.55 -11.51
C SER A 164 9.80 5.37 -10.47
N PHE A 165 10.50 4.75 -9.53
CA PHE A 165 11.25 5.48 -8.50
C PHE A 165 12.29 6.42 -9.09
N THR A 166 13.03 5.99 -10.12
CA THR A 166 14.01 6.84 -10.81
C THR A 166 13.36 8.08 -11.40
N ASP A 167 12.20 7.93 -12.06
CA ASP A 167 11.47 9.05 -12.64
C ASP A 167 10.92 9.98 -11.56
N PHE A 168 10.33 9.43 -10.49
CA PHE A 168 9.84 10.22 -9.36
C PHE A 168 10.95 11.07 -8.74
N ILE A 169 12.12 10.48 -8.47
CA ILE A 169 13.28 11.19 -7.92
C ILE A 169 13.75 12.29 -8.89
N ARG A 170 13.90 11.97 -10.18
CA ARG A 170 14.29 12.94 -11.22
C ARG A 170 13.33 14.14 -11.26
N LEU A 171 12.03 13.86 -11.11
CA LEU A 171 10.97 14.86 -11.11
C LEU A 171 10.76 15.56 -9.75
N GLY A 172 11.66 15.35 -8.78
CA GLY A 172 11.69 16.13 -7.53
C GLY A 172 10.88 15.55 -6.37
N VAL A 173 10.38 14.31 -6.49
CA VAL A 173 9.80 13.59 -5.35
C VAL A 173 10.90 13.26 -4.35
N THR A 174 10.64 13.59 -3.08
CA THR A 174 11.59 13.40 -1.97
C THR A 174 11.18 12.29 -1.02
N SER A 175 9.91 11.90 -1.02
CA SER A 175 9.40 10.80 -0.19
C SER A 175 8.08 10.25 -0.73
N ILE A 176 7.72 9.06 -0.29
CA ILE A 176 6.48 8.36 -0.63
C ILE A 176 5.97 7.62 0.61
N ASP A 177 4.68 7.29 0.64
CA ASP A 177 4.13 6.27 1.52
C ASP A 177 3.27 5.28 0.71
N SER A 178 3.07 4.07 1.23
CA SER A 178 2.06 3.18 0.68
C SER A 178 1.68 2.05 1.63
N THR A 179 0.38 1.78 1.69
CA THR A 179 -0.15 0.55 2.31
C THR A 179 -0.28 -0.60 1.32
N THR A 180 0.02 -0.39 0.04
CA THR A 180 -0.13 -1.39 -1.03
C THR A 180 0.55 -2.73 -0.71
N PRO A 181 1.82 -2.78 -0.24
CA PRO A 181 2.48 -4.06 0.05
C PRO A 181 1.80 -4.87 1.15
N LEU A 182 1.25 -4.17 2.16
CA LEU A 182 0.43 -4.80 3.20
C LEU A 182 -0.88 -5.31 2.60
N GLN A 183 -1.64 -4.45 1.93
CA GLN A 183 -2.94 -4.81 1.37
C GLN A 183 -2.85 -6.00 0.41
N GLN A 184 -1.84 -6.04 -0.44
CA GLN A 184 -1.61 -7.14 -1.38
C GLN A 184 -1.38 -8.47 -0.66
N ALA A 185 -0.66 -8.48 0.46
CA ALA A 185 -0.46 -9.68 1.26
C ALA A 185 -1.79 -10.31 1.74
N PHE A 186 -2.85 -9.51 1.95
CA PHE A 186 -4.17 -9.97 2.41
C PHE A 186 -5.21 -10.13 1.30
N LYS A 187 -5.21 -9.24 0.31
CA LYS A 187 -6.31 -9.08 -0.65
C LYS A 187 -5.96 -9.55 -2.05
N ASP A 188 -4.68 -9.52 -2.43
CA ASP A 188 -4.28 -9.89 -3.78
C ASP A 188 -4.31 -11.42 -3.93
N ARG A 189 -4.88 -11.88 -5.05
CA ARG A 189 -5.03 -13.30 -5.34
C ARG A 189 -3.71 -13.93 -5.78
N LYS A 190 -2.87 -13.20 -6.51
CA LYS A 190 -1.69 -13.74 -7.21
C LYS A 190 -0.37 -13.07 -6.81
N ASN A 191 -0.38 -11.78 -6.53
CA ASN A 191 0.81 -10.97 -6.26
C ASN A 191 0.88 -10.60 -4.78
N ASN A 192 1.04 -11.58 -3.91
CA ASN A 192 0.93 -11.37 -2.47
C ASN A 192 2.20 -11.71 -1.68
N TYR A 193 3.23 -12.29 -2.32
CA TYR A 193 4.61 -12.38 -1.83
C TYR A 193 5.57 -11.67 -2.79
N HIS A 194 6.19 -10.58 -2.35
CA HIS A 194 7.07 -9.76 -3.20
C HIS A 194 8.51 -10.25 -3.15
N THR A 195 9.28 -9.98 -4.21
CA THR A 195 10.74 -10.19 -4.24
C THR A 195 11.49 -8.94 -4.69
N PRO A 196 12.79 -8.81 -4.36
CA PRO A 196 13.61 -7.69 -4.79
C PRO A 196 13.66 -7.51 -6.32
N GLU A 197 13.64 -8.61 -7.06
CA GLU A 197 13.71 -8.64 -8.53
C GLU A 197 12.40 -8.21 -9.21
N GLY A 198 11.35 -7.93 -8.43
CA GLY A 198 10.08 -7.40 -8.89
C GLY A 198 9.02 -8.45 -9.25
N ARG A 199 9.40 -9.72 -9.49
CA ARG A 199 8.45 -10.78 -9.82
C ARG A 199 7.80 -11.35 -8.54
N ALA A 200 6.53 -11.02 -8.31
CA ALA A 200 5.79 -11.55 -7.17
C ALA A 200 5.43 -13.04 -7.32
N TYR A 201 5.07 -13.65 -6.19
CA TYR A 201 4.61 -15.03 -6.06
C TYR A 201 3.23 -15.09 -5.40
N THR A 202 2.55 -16.22 -5.65
CA THR A 202 1.23 -16.53 -5.12
C THR A 202 1.38 -17.38 -3.87
N ALA A 203 0.90 -16.86 -2.74
CA ALA A 203 0.78 -17.61 -1.51
C ALA A 203 -0.22 -18.77 -1.65
N VAL A 204 0.17 -19.95 -1.18
CA VAL A 204 -0.60 -21.18 -1.19
C VAL A 204 -1.75 -21.08 -0.18
N ARG A 205 -3.00 -21.16 -0.65
CA ARG A 205 -4.18 -21.03 0.21
C ARG A 205 -4.48 -22.32 0.92
N VAL A 206 -4.56 -22.22 2.25
CA VAL A 206 -5.00 -23.32 3.12
C VAL A 206 -5.95 -22.73 4.17
N PRO A 207 -7.16 -22.28 3.77
CA PRO A 207 -8.12 -21.70 4.70
C PRO A 207 -8.47 -22.68 5.84
N GLN A 208 -8.79 -22.16 7.02
CA GLN A 208 -9.27 -22.99 8.13
C GLN A 208 -10.72 -23.38 7.86
N PHE A 209 -11.06 -24.67 7.93
CA PHE A 209 -12.38 -25.19 7.60
C PHE A 209 -13.49 -24.61 8.49
N ASP A 210 -13.16 -24.32 9.76
CA ASP A 210 -14.07 -23.80 10.78
C ASP A 210 -14.12 -22.27 10.83
N ALA A 211 -13.04 -21.57 10.45
CA ALA A 211 -12.95 -20.11 10.52
C ALA A 211 -13.11 -19.38 9.17
N ASN A 212 -13.15 -20.08 8.04
CA ASN A 212 -13.42 -19.48 6.74
C ASN A 212 -14.94 -19.39 6.47
N PRO A 213 -15.54 -18.19 6.27
CA PRO A 213 -16.99 -18.06 6.13
C PRO A 213 -17.60 -18.80 4.93
N SER A 214 -16.88 -18.85 3.81
CA SER A 214 -17.35 -19.55 2.60
C SER A 214 -17.35 -21.06 2.82
N LEU A 215 -16.25 -21.59 3.37
CA LEU A 215 -16.10 -23.01 3.65
C LEU A 215 -17.05 -23.48 4.76
N SER A 216 -17.19 -22.70 5.84
CA SER A 216 -18.15 -22.95 6.92
C SER A 216 -19.59 -23.01 6.41
N ARG A 217 -19.97 -22.13 5.46
CA ARG A 217 -21.30 -22.16 4.84
C ARG A 217 -21.52 -23.45 4.04
N LYS A 218 -20.54 -23.86 3.23
CA LYS A 218 -20.62 -25.10 2.42
C LYS A 218 -20.70 -26.36 3.29
N ILE A 219 -20.01 -26.37 4.43
CA ILE A 219 -20.07 -27.46 5.40
C ILE A 219 -21.46 -27.51 6.04
N LYS A 220 -21.96 -26.37 6.54
CA LYS A 220 -23.30 -26.30 7.17
C LYS A 220 -24.44 -26.65 6.22
N SER A 221 -24.28 -26.39 4.93
CA SER A 221 -25.27 -26.75 3.90
C SER A 221 -25.14 -28.19 3.40
N GLY A 222 -24.19 -28.99 3.92
CA GLY A 222 -23.94 -30.37 3.48
C GLY A 222 -23.31 -30.51 2.09
N VAL A 223 -22.84 -29.41 1.49
CA VAL A 223 -22.16 -29.44 0.18
C VAL A 223 -20.74 -29.99 0.31
N ILE A 224 -20.11 -29.77 1.47
CA ILE A 224 -18.80 -30.32 1.81
C ILE A 224 -18.94 -31.12 3.10
N ASP A 225 -18.44 -32.35 3.07
CA ASP A 225 -18.32 -33.17 4.27
C ASP A 225 -17.25 -32.59 5.22
N GLN A 226 -17.60 -32.44 6.50
CA GLN A 226 -16.72 -31.83 7.50
C GLN A 226 -15.46 -32.67 7.76
N ASP A 227 -15.58 -33.99 7.80
CA ASP A 227 -14.45 -34.88 8.05
C ASP A 227 -13.49 -34.90 6.87
N VAL A 228 -14.02 -34.89 5.64
CA VAL A 228 -13.22 -34.73 4.42
C VAL A 228 -12.48 -33.38 4.43
N ALA A 229 -13.16 -32.28 4.77
CA ALA A 229 -12.52 -30.96 4.86
C ALA A 229 -11.39 -30.92 5.89
N ARG A 230 -11.62 -31.47 7.08
CA ARG A 230 -10.63 -31.56 8.16
C ARG A 230 -9.43 -32.39 7.76
N LEU A 231 -9.64 -33.54 7.10
CA LEU A 231 -8.57 -34.42 6.64
C LEU A 231 -7.71 -33.73 5.57
N LEU A 232 -8.33 -33.22 4.51
CA LEU A 232 -7.61 -32.58 3.40
C LEU A 232 -6.86 -31.32 3.85
N GLU A 233 -7.42 -30.53 4.77
CA GLU A 233 -6.71 -29.39 5.35
C GLU A 233 -5.46 -29.84 6.12
N LYS A 234 -5.60 -30.88 6.96
CA LYS A 234 -4.49 -31.42 7.74
C LYS A 234 -3.40 -31.96 6.83
N ASP A 235 -3.77 -32.68 5.78
CA ASP A 235 -2.84 -33.27 4.81
C ASP A 235 -2.11 -32.18 4.02
N ALA A 236 -2.82 -31.14 3.56
CA ALA A 236 -2.20 -30.00 2.88
C ALA A 236 -1.20 -29.26 3.79
N MET A 237 -1.58 -29.00 5.06
CA MET A 237 -0.69 -28.36 6.03
C MET A 237 0.53 -29.24 6.35
N HIS A 238 0.33 -30.53 6.57
CA HIS A 238 1.42 -31.48 6.85
C HIS A 238 2.37 -31.58 5.66
N ALA A 239 1.85 -31.70 4.44
CA ALA A 239 2.64 -31.76 3.23
C ALA A 239 3.51 -30.51 3.03
N LEU A 240 2.97 -29.31 3.28
CA LEU A 240 3.74 -28.07 3.23
C LEU A 240 4.87 -28.04 4.27
N VAL A 241 4.61 -28.51 5.50
CA VAL A 241 5.63 -28.56 6.55
C VAL A 241 6.75 -29.56 6.22
N GLU A 242 6.41 -30.75 5.73
CA GLU A 242 7.41 -31.76 5.35
C GLU A 242 8.17 -31.34 4.09
N TYR A 243 7.54 -30.62 3.16
CA TYR A 243 8.21 -30.01 2.01
C TYR A 243 9.27 -28.98 2.42
N ASP A 244 8.98 -28.14 3.43
CA ASP A 244 9.94 -27.16 3.97
C ASP A 244 11.11 -27.79 4.74
N LYS A 245 11.03 -29.09 5.03
CA LYS A 245 12.10 -29.91 5.62
C LYS A 245 12.78 -30.82 4.61
N ASP A 246 12.45 -30.68 3.32
CA ASP A 246 12.97 -31.53 2.23
C ASP A 246 12.60 -33.03 2.38
N ALA A 247 11.55 -33.33 3.16
CA ALA A 247 11.05 -34.68 3.43
C ALA A 247 9.92 -35.11 2.46
N LEU A 248 9.44 -34.21 1.60
CA LEU A 248 8.40 -34.46 0.61
C LEU A 248 8.80 -33.88 -0.75
N SER A 249 8.43 -34.54 -1.86
CA SER A 249 8.70 -34.03 -3.21
C SER A 249 7.71 -32.93 -3.62
N LEU A 250 8.07 -32.14 -4.63
CA LEU A 250 7.22 -31.06 -5.17
C LEU A 250 5.86 -31.61 -5.64
N GLU A 251 5.88 -32.74 -6.34
CA GLU A 251 4.67 -33.35 -6.90
C GLU A 251 3.69 -33.73 -5.79
N LYS A 252 4.19 -34.32 -4.70
CA LYS A 252 3.38 -34.77 -3.56
C LYS A 252 2.79 -33.60 -2.76
N VAL A 253 3.57 -32.55 -2.51
CA VAL A 253 3.02 -31.36 -1.82
C VAL A 253 1.99 -30.64 -2.67
N LEU A 254 2.24 -30.54 -3.99
CA LEU A 254 1.30 -29.91 -4.91
C LEU A 254 0.01 -30.73 -4.99
N GLU A 255 0.09 -32.06 -5.05
CA GLU A 255 -1.08 -32.93 -5.04
C GLU A 255 -1.96 -32.71 -3.80
N ALA A 256 -1.37 -32.72 -2.60
CA ALA A 256 -2.10 -32.52 -1.34
C ALA A 256 -2.75 -31.13 -1.26
N VAL A 257 -2.01 -30.07 -1.62
CA VAL A 257 -2.53 -28.70 -1.65
C VAL A 257 -3.66 -28.56 -2.66
N MET A 258 -3.50 -29.12 -3.86
CA MET A 258 -4.50 -29.03 -4.91
C MET A 258 -5.77 -29.85 -4.59
N ALA A 259 -5.65 -30.95 -3.86
CA ALA A 259 -6.81 -31.69 -3.35
C ALA A 259 -7.66 -30.81 -2.43
N TYR A 260 -7.04 -30.05 -1.54
CA TYR A 260 -7.76 -29.12 -0.66
C TYR A 260 -8.29 -27.88 -1.41
N GLU A 261 -7.53 -27.32 -2.35
CA GLU A 261 -7.99 -26.18 -3.17
C GLU A 261 -9.24 -26.54 -3.98
N ARG A 262 -9.29 -27.76 -4.58
CA ARG A 262 -10.48 -28.26 -5.29
C ARG A 262 -11.69 -28.35 -4.39
N LEU A 263 -11.52 -28.82 -3.16
CA LEU A 263 -12.60 -28.91 -2.18
C LEU A 263 -13.21 -27.52 -1.89
N HIS A 264 -12.38 -26.54 -1.53
CA HIS A 264 -12.91 -25.26 -1.06
C HIS A 264 -13.23 -24.25 -2.17
N SER A 265 -12.49 -24.26 -3.29
CA SER A 265 -12.65 -23.32 -4.41
C SER A 265 -13.35 -23.92 -5.64
N GLY A 266 -13.41 -25.25 -5.75
CA GLY A 266 -13.95 -25.96 -6.92
C GLY A 266 -12.92 -26.20 -8.03
N GLU A 267 -13.18 -27.20 -8.88
CA GLU A 267 -12.23 -27.70 -9.90
C GLU A 267 -11.69 -26.59 -10.82
N LYS A 268 -12.60 -25.74 -11.35
CA LYS A 268 -12.24 -24.68 -12.29
C LYS A 268 -11.28 -23.65 -11.71
N GLU A 269 -11.44 -23.29 -10.44
CA GLU A 269 -10.59 -22.30 -9.79
C GLU A 269 -9.27 -22.92 -9.32
N ALA A 270 -9.28 -24.20 -8.95
CA ALA A 270 -8.09 -24.97 -8.66
C ALA A 270 -7.19 -25.07 -9.90
N GLU A 271 -7.73 -25.43 -11.06
CA GLU A 271 -6.93 -25.56 -12.29
C GLU A 271 -6.26 -24.24 -12.69
N LYS A 272 -6.95 -23.11 -12.52
CA LYS A 272 -6.40 -21.77 -12.81
C LYS A 272 -5.24 -21.34 -11.92
N ILE A 273 -5.16 -21.86 -10.68
CA ILE A 273 -4.13 -21.46 -9.70
C ILE A 273 -2.98 -22.48 -9.61
N ARG A 274 -3.16 -23.69 -10.17
CA ARG A 274 -2.19 -24.78 -10.11
C ARG A 274 -0.78 -24.35 -10.51
N ALA A 275 -0.64 -23.72 -11.68
CA ALA A 275 0.66 -23.26 -12.18
C ALA A 275 1.32 -22.20 -11.28
N ASP A 276 0.51 -21.34 -10.64
CA ASP A 276 1.00 -20.31 -9.71
C ASP A 276 1.52 -20.95 -8.40
N TYR A 277 0.85 -21.99 -7.89
CA TYR A 277 1.29 -22.75 -6.72
C TYR A 277 2.54 -23.58 -7.03
N GLU A 278 2.54 -24.30 -8.15
CA GLU A 278 3.68 -25.09 -8.61
C GLU A 278 4.93 -24.22 -8.73
N ARG A 279 4.82 -23.06 -9.40
CA ARG A 279 5.92 -22.10 -9.50
C ARG A 279 6.42 -21.66 -8.12
N THR A 280 5.50 -21.30 -7.21
CA THR A 280 5.90 -20.81 -5.88
C THR A 280 6.61 -21.90 -5.07
N LEU A 281 6.11 -23.13 -5.11
CA LEU A 281 6.72 -24.26 -4.41
C LEU A 281 8.03 -24.69 -5.06
N ALA A 282 8.14 -24.70 -6.38
CA ALA A 282 9.37 -25.04 -7.10
C ALA A 282 10.49 -24.01 -6.88
N ASP A 283 10.17 -22.72 -6.98
CA ASP A 283 11.17 -21.64 -6.87
C ASP A 283 11.65 -21.41 -5.43
N GLN A 284 10.86 -21.84 -4.44
CA GLN A 284 11.10 -21.71 -2.99
C GLN A 284 11.61 -20.32 -2.57
N PRO A 285 10.91 -19.23 -2.94
CA PRO A 285 11.44 -17.87 -2.78
C PRO A 285 11.63 -17.44 -1.31
N TRP A 286 10.94 -18.10 -0.36
CA TRP A 286 11.11 -17.84 1.07
C TRP A 286 12.47 -18.34 1.59
N ARG A 287 13.03 -19.42 1.03
CA ARG A 287 14.35 -19.93 1.45
C ARG A 287 15.49 -19.04 0.98
N LYS A 288 15.32 -18.41 -0.19
CA LYS A 288 16.31 -17.48 -0.78
C LYS A 288 16.31 -16.12 -0.08
N CYS A 289 15.18 -15.74 0.53
CA CYS A 289 15.02 -14.45 1.18
C CYS A 289 15.79 -14.36 2.51
N GLN A 290 16.56 -13.28 2.69
CA GLN A 290 17.40 -13.07 3.87
C GLN A 290 16.72 -12.30 5.00
N CYS A 291 15.43 -11.96 4.88
CA CYS A 291 14.72 -11.18 5.89
C CYS A 291 14.43 -12.01 7.16
N ASN A 292 14.31 -11.33 8.30
CA ASN A 292 14.06 -11.99 9.59
C ASN A 292 12.76 -12.80 9.59
N ILE A 293 11.75 -12.36 8.84
CA ILE A 293 10.46 -13.04 8.76
C ILE A 293 10.62 -14.39 8.07
N CYS A 294 11.11 -14.43 6.83
CA CYS A 294 11.30 -15.66 6.07
C CYS A 294 12.24 -16.64 6.80
N LYS A 295 13.34 -16.14 7.40
CA LYS A 295 14.25 -16.95 8.23
C LYS A 295 13.56 -17.56 9.45
N SER A 296 12.65 -16.82 10.09
CA SER A 296 12.00 -17.26 11.34
C SER A 296 10.83 -18.22 11.13
N ILE A 297 10.06 -18.09 10.04
CA ILE A 297 8.83 -18.87 9.85
C ILE A 297 8.85 -19.81 8.64
N GLY A 298 9.91 -19.77 7.83
CA GLY A 298 10.08 -20.64 6.66
C GLY A 298 8.88 -20.55 5.72
N ILE A 299 8.40 -21.71 5.27
CA ILE A 299 7.28 -21.81 4.33
C ILE A 299 6.00 -21.11 4.81
N ASN A 300 5.82 -20.91 6.13
CA ASN A 300 4.62 -20.26 6.65
C ASN A 300 4.42 -18.84 6.12
N VAL A 301 5.46 -18.17 5.63
CA VAL A 301 5.32 -16.85 5.00
C VAL A 301 4.52 -16.94 3.69
N ILE A 302 4.66 -18.03 2.93
CA ILE A 302 3.92 -18.25 1.67
C ILE A 302 2.60 -18.98 1.87
N ILE A 303 2.23 -19.36 3.09
CA ILE A 303 0.91 -19.96 3.36
C ILE A 303 -0.10 -18.82 3.58
N PHE A 304 -1.13 -18.76 2.74
CA PHE A 304 -2.28 -17.88 2.93
C PHE A 304 -3.27 -18.57 3.88
N ARG A 305 -3.09 -18.31 5.18
CA ARG A 305 -3.91 -18.90 6.25
C ARG A 305 -3.86 -18.07 7.53
N GLY A 306 -5.02 -17.55 7.94
CA GLY A 306 -5.17 -16.75 9.16
C GLY A 306 -4.51 -15.37 9.07
N ALA A 307 -4.92 -14.46 9.96
CA ALA A 307 -4.48 -13.06 9.91
C ALA A 307 -2.97 -12.89 10.22
N GLU A 308 -2.41 -13.69 11.13
CA GLU A 308 -1.01 -13.58 11.56
C GLU A 308 -0.01 -13.86 10.44
N ARG A 309 -0.19 -14.94 9.67
CA ARG A 309 0.72 -15.25 8.55
C ARG A 309 0.66 -14.18 7.48
N ASN A 310 -0.54 -13.73 7.15
CA ASN A 310 -0.76 -12.69 6.16
C ASN A 310 -0.15 -11.34 6.60
N ARG A 311 -0.25 -10.99 7.91
CA ARG A 311 0.42 -9.83 8.50
C ARG A 311 1.94 -9.91 8.35
N ARG A 312 2.55 -11.05 8.72
CA ARG A 312 4.00 -11.26 8.59
C ARG A 312 4.45 -11.18 7.14
N ARG A 313 3.72 -11.76 6.20
CA ARG A 313 4.00 -11.60 4.76
C ARG A 313 3.88 -10.14 4.31
N GLY A 314 2.91 -9.39 4.84
CA GLY A 314 2.80 -7.95 4.61
C GLY A 314 4.05 -7.17 5.03
N PHE A 315 4.59 -7.44 6.23
CA PHE A 315 5.84 -6.81 6.68
C PHE A 315 7.05 -7.22 5.82
N HIS A 316 7.10 -8.47 5.36
CA HIS A 316 8.09 -8.90 4.37
C HIS A 316 7.97 -8.06 3.07
N ASN A 317 6.75 -7.88 2.55
CA ASN A 317 6.53 -7.08 1.35
C ASN A 317 6.93 -5.60 1.53
N ILE A 318 6.71 -5.02 2.73
CA ILE A 318 7.22 -3.68 3.06
C ILE A 318 8.74 -3.66 3.00
N GLN A 319 9.41 -4.63 3.62
CA GLN A 319 10.88 -4.68 3.62
C GLN A 319 11.44 -4.82 2.19
N VAL A 320 10.78 -5.59 1.34
CA VAL A 320 11.12 -5.69 -0.09
C VAL A 320 10.95 -4.34 -0.79
N LEU A 321 9.84 -3.64 -0.57
CA LEU A 321 9.64 -2.28 -1.12
C LEU A 321 10.75 -1.33 -0.69
N TYR A 322 11.09 -1.32 0.60
CA TYR A 322 12.17 -0.51 1.14
C TYR A 322 13.52 -0.85 0.50
N SER A 323 13.83 -2.14 0.34
CA SER A 323 15.07 -2.60 -0.29
C SER A 323 15.16 -2.15 -1.76
N ARG A 324 14.05 -2.20 -2.51
CA ARG A 324 14.00 -1.70 -3.89
C ARG A 324 14.24 -0.19 -3.95
N LEU A 325 13.64 0.57 -3.01
CA LEU A 325 13.89 2.02 -2.91
C LEU A 325 15.36 2.32 -2.60
N GLN A 326 15.96 1.62 -1.63
CA GLN A 326 17.37 1.79 -1.27
C GLN A 326 18.29 1.46 -2.45
N HIS A 327 18.00 0.41 -3.20
CA HIS A 327 18.76 0.07 -4.40
C HIS A 327 18.69 1.18 -5.47
N THR A 328 17.50 1.74 -5.74
CA THR A 328 17.37 2.87 -6.66
C THR A 328 18.17 4.10 -6.18
N LEU A 329 18.19 4.36 -4.87
CA LEU A 329 18.95 5.48 -4.29
C LEU A 329 20.47 5.25 -4.36
N SER A 330 20.95 4.01 -4.23
CA SER A 330 22.38 3.69 -4.31
C SER A 330 22.93 3.88 -5.72
N LEU A 331 22.18 3.48 -6.75
CA LEU A 331 22.58 3.64 -8.15
C LEU A 331 22.84 5.11 -8.53
N ARG A 332 22.11 6.04 -7.90
CA ARG A 332 22.30 7.47 -8.13
C ARG A 332 23.53 8.05 -7.42
N SER A 333 24.01 7.42 -6.35
CA SER A 333 25.17 7.92 -5.60
C SER A 333 26.51 7.61 -6.31
N GLU A 334 26.46 6.81 -7.38
CA GLU A 334 27.59 6.43 -8.23
C GLU A 334 27.70 7.31 -9.50
N ASP A 335 26.71 8.18 -9.76
CA ASP A 335 26.65 9.16 -10.86
C ASP A 335 26.94 10.60 -10.37
#